data_AF-A0A7C3UTQ1-F1
#
_entry.id   AF-A0A7C3UTQ1-F1
#
_cell.length_a   1.000
_cell.length_b   1.000
_cell.length_c   1.000
_cell.angle_alpha   90.00
_cell.angle_beta   90.00
_cell.angle_gamma   90.00
#
_symmetry.space_group_name_H-M   'P 1'
#
loop_
_entity.id
_entity.type
_entity.pdbx_description
1 polymer ?
#
loop_
_entity_poly.entity_id
_entity_poly.type
_entity_poly.pdbx_seq_one_letter_code
_entity_poly.pdbx_strand_id
1 'polypeptide(L)'
;TFMTMSYILFVNPNIIKAAGIPVQAAFAATAIASAFATLLMGFLANYPIALAPGMGLNAFFTYSVVIGMHLPWQTALGAVFISGLVFFILTVTKVREWIIYGVPEVLRLSIGVGIGLFITIIGLENAGLVVKNSDTLVQLGNMRDPGVLVAVAGLIITAWLLSRRVRGAFLIGIILTSILAMITGVSPAPRSIGAVVSPVNPFAALTPTFWHLSITGVLNAGLITILFAFTFVDMFDNIGTLIGVTRKAGLLDEKGNLPRMGRALLVDSIATMFGSIMGTPTVTSYIESASGVSEGGKTGLTSVVVALLFLVAIVFAPLVGLIPAQATAPVLILVGLLMMSEVVKIKFDDFTEAFPAFLTIVMMPFTYSIAQGLAFGFMAYTVVKLISGRHRENNAVTYTLTILFILHFVLG
;
A
#
# COMPACT_ATOMS: atom_id res chain seq x y z
N THR A 1 -10.40 8.80 10.35
CA THR A 1 -9.95 7.57 9.68
C THR A 1 -10.70 7.28 8.40
N PHE A 2 -12.00 6.89 8.41
CA PHE A 2 -12.71 6.54 7.15
C PHE A 2 -12.60 7.62 6.07
N MET A 3 -12.93 8.87 6.39
CA MET A 3 -12.86 9.98 5.42
C MET A 3 -11.45 10.23 4.85
N THR A 4 -10.39 9.89 5.59
CA THR A 4 -9.02 10.09 5.10
C THR A 4 -8.51 8.90 4.29
N MET A 5 -9.06 7.70 4.47
CA MET A 5 -8.65 6.50 3.73
C MET A 5 -9.63 6.08 2.62
N SER A 6 -10.85 6.63 2.59
CA SER A 6 -11.92 6.19 1.67
C SER A 6 -11.56 6.35 0.19
N TYR A 7 -10.53 7.16 -0.12
CA TYR A 7 -9.95 7.23 -1.46
C TYR A 7 -9.53 5.84 -1.98
N ILE A 8 -9.20 4.88 -1.10
CA ILE A 8 -8.76 3.54 -1.49
C ILE A 8 -9.82 2.81 -2.32
N LEU A 9 -11.09 3.09 -2.05
CA LEU A 9 -12.21 2.54 -2.80
C LEU A 9 -12.15 2.90 -4.28
N PHE A 10 -11.48 3.99 -4.65
CA PHE A 10 -11.33 4.42 -6.04
C PHE A 10 -9.94 4.12 -6.57
N VAL A 11 -8.93 4.33 -5.74
CA VAL A 11 -7.53 4.19 -6.12
C VAL A 11 -7.14 2.73 -6.34
N ASN A 12 -7.51 1.81 -5.44
CA ASN A 12 -7.16 0.40 -5.61
C ASN A 12 -7.78 -0.21 -6.88
N PRO A 13 -9.10 -0.04 -7.15
CA PRO A 13 -9.68 -0.52 -8.40
C PRO A 13 -9.01 0.06 -9.65
N ASN A 14 -8.63 1.34 -9.63
CA ASN A 14 -7.92 1.96 -10.76
C ASN A 14 -6.54 1.34 -11.00
N ILE A 15 -5.80 1.00 -9.93
CA ILE A 15 -4.52 0.29 -10.05
C ILE A 15 -4.76 -1.13 -10.56
N ILE A 16 -5.58 -1.92 -9.88
CA ILE A 16 -5.69 -3.37 -10.19
C ILE A 16 -6.48 -3.66 -11.47
N LYS A 17 -7.20 -2.67 -12.02
CA LYS A 17 -7.72 -2.72 -13.39
C LYS A 17 -6.62 -2.95 -14.41
N ALA A 18 -5.44 -2.36 -14.23
CA ALA A 18 -4.31 -2.55 -15.14
C ALA A 18 -3.79 -4.01 -15.13
N ALA A 19 -4.03 -4.75 -14.04
CA ALA A 19 -3.78 -6.20 -13.96
C ALA A 19 -4.87 -7.05 -14.65
N GLY A 20 -5.94 -6.44 -15.16
CA GLY A 20 -7.06 -7.12 -15.80
C GLY A 20 -8.21 -7.48 -14.87
N ILE A 21 -8.19 -7.01 -13.61
CA ILE A 21 -9.29 -7.25 -12.66
C ILE A 21 -10.48 -6.31 -12.98
N PRO A 22 -11.73 -6.81 -13.07
CA PRO A 22 -12.90 -5.97 -13.31
C PRO A 22 -13.09 -4.91 -12.21
N VAL A 23 -13.30 -3.64 -12.60
CA VAL A 23 -13.27 -2.49 -11.69
C VAL A 23 -14.36 -2.57 -10.61
N GLN A 24 -15.57 -2.98 -10.98
CA GLN A 24 -16.68 -3.10 -10.02
C GLN A 24 -16.43 -4.21 -9.00
N ALA A 25 -15.85 -5.32 -9.45
CA ALA A 25 -15.46 -6.42 -8.58
C ALA A 25 -14.30 -6.02 -7.66
N ALA A 26 -13.31 -5.30 -8.19
CA ALA A 26 -12.22 -4.72 -7.43
C ALA A 26 -12.71 -3.77 -6.33
N PHE A 27 -13.69 -2.90 -6.63
CA PHE A 27 -14.29 -1.99 -5.64
C PHE A 27 -14.96 -2.78 -4.52
N ALA A 28 -15.81 -3.76 -4.88
CA ALA A 28 -16.53 -4.57 -3.92
C ALA A 28 -15.58 -5.41 -3.05
N ALA A 29 -14.57 -6.03 -3.66
CA ALA A 29 -13.50 -6.76 -2.96
C ALA A 29 -12.73 -5.85 -1.99
N THR A 30 -12.36 -4.65 -2.43
CA THR A 30 -11.69 -3.64 -1.59
C THR A 30 -12.54 -3.29 -0.38
N ALA A 31 -13.82 -2.96 -0.59
CA ALA A 31 -14.71 -2.52 0.48
C ALA A 31 -14.99 -3.65 1.50
N ILE A 32 -15.30 -4.87 1.03
CA ILE A 32 -15.59 -6.01 1.90
C ILE A 32 -14.34 -6.46 2.66
N ALA A 33 -13.19 -6.57 1.99
CA ALA A 33 -11.96 -6.96 2.63
C ALA A 33 -11.52 -5.92 3.67
N SER A 34 -11.63 -4.61 3.36
CA SER A 34 -11.32 -3.53 4.30
C SER A 34 -12.27 -3.52 5.48
N ALA A 35 -13.57 -3.73 5.25
CA ALA A 35 -14.56 -3.82 6.31
C ALA A 35 -14.25 -5.00 7.25
N PHE A 36 -14.05 -6.20 6.70
CA PHE A 36 -13.73 -7.39 7.48
C PHE A 36 -12.43 -7.22 8.28
N ALA A 37 -11.34 -6.81 7.62
CA ALA A 37 -10.04 -6.63 8.25
C ALA A 37 -10.07 -5.56 9.36
N THR A 38 -10.71 -4.43 9.08
CA THR A 38 -10.85 -3.35 10.06
C THR A 38 -11.73 -3.76 11.25
N LEU A 39 -12.81 -4.50 11.00
CA LEU A 39 -13.68 -5.03 12.06
C LEU A 39 -12.90 -6.01 12.95
N LEU A 40 -12.11 -6.89 12.32
CA LEU A 40 -11.25 -7.85 12.99
C LEU A 40 -10.19 -7.16 13.87
N MET A 41 -9.59 -6.06 13.39
CA MET A 41 -8.67 -5.22 14.16
C MET A 41 -9.34 -4.60 15.39
N GLY A 42 -10.58 -4.12 15.21
CA GLY A 42 -11.39 -3.58 16.28
C GLY A 42 -11.67 -4.59 17.40
N PHE A 43 -12.06 -5.81 17.06
CA PHE A 43 -12.45 -6.83 18.04
C PHE A 43 -11.27 -7.61 18.64
N LEU A 44 -10.31 -8.07 17.83
CA LEU A 44 -9.21 -8.93 18.33
C LEU A 44 -8.08 -8.13 18.96
N ALA A 45 -7.64 -7.06 18.29
CA ALA A 45 -6.47 -6.30 18.73
C ALA A 45 -6.85 -5.05 19.55
N ASN A 46 -8.09 -4.56 19.41
CA ASN A 46 -8.61 -3.36 20.06
C ASN A 46 -7.75 -2.12 19.79
N TYR A 47 -7.32 -1.95 18.53
CA TYR A 47 -6.57 -0.79 18.07
C TYR A 47 -7.41 0.10 17.16
N PRO A 48 -7.27 1.44 17.22
CA PRO A 48 -7.97 2.41 16.37
C PRO A 48 -7.37 2.49 14.96
N ILE A 49 -7.05 1.34 14.37
CA ILE A 49 -6.32 1.22 13.11
C ILE A 49 -7.26 0.57 12.11
N ALA A 50 -7.41 1.21 10.97
CA ALA A 50 -8.13 0.66 9.85
C ALA A 50 -7.19 -0.04 8.89
N LEU A 51 -7.70 -1.08 8.26
CA LEU A 51 -6.98 -1.91 7.31
C LEU A 51 -7.69 -1.87 5.97
N ALA A 52 -6.90 -1.77 4.91
CA ALA A 52 -7.36 -1.79 3.53
C ALA A 52 -6.22 -2.29 2.62
N PRO A 53 -6.45 -2.54 1.33
CA PRO A 53 -5.40 -3.00 0.42
C PRO A 53 -4.21 -2.03 0.36
N GLY A 54 -3.00 -2.44 0.75
CA GLY A 54 -1.87 -1.51 0.94
C GLY A 54 -1.45 -0.80 -0.34
N MET A 55 -1.26 0.53 -0.30
CA MET A 55 -1.01 1.32 -1.51
C MET A 55 0.25 0.88 -2.28
N GLY A 56 1.35 0.61 -1.57
CA GLY A 56 2.57 0.07 -2.18
C GLY A 56 2.39 -1.37 -2.65
N LEU A 57 1.62 -2.17 -1.91
CA LEU A 57 1.36 -3.58 -2.19
C LEU A 57 0.48 -3.79 -3.42
N ASN A 58 -0.53 -2.93 -3.63
CA ASN A 58 -1.39 -2.97 -4.81
C ASN A 58 -0.58 -2.63 -6.06
N ALA A 59 0.28 -1.61 -5.97
CA ALA A 59 1.19 -1.23 -7.04
C ALA A 59 2.18 -2.35 -7.38
N PHE A 60 2.82 -2.93 -6.37
CA PHE A 60 3.73 -4.07 -6.54
C PHE A 60 3.02 -5.28 -7.17
N PHE A 61 1.82 -5.61 -6.69
CA PHE A 61 0.98 -6.66 -7.25
C PHE A 61 0.70 -6.44 -8.73
N THR A 62 0.24 -5.26 -9.12
CA THR A 62 -0.20 -5.00 -10.49
C THR A 62 0.98 -4.88 -11.44
N TYR A 63 1.92 -4.00 -11.12
CA TYR A 63 2.92 -3.58 -12.11
C TYR A 63 4.17 -4.45 -12.06
N SER A 64 4.63 -4.85 -10.88
CA SER A 64 5.84 -5.68 -10.76
C SER A 64 5.50 -7.14 -11.02
N VAL A 65 4.44 -7.68 -10.39
CA VAL A 65 4.11 -9.11 -10.46
C VAL A 65 3.26 -9.46 -11.68
N VAL A 66 2.07 -8.88 -11.82
CA VAL A 66 1.16 -9.26 -12.92
C VAL A 66 1.72 -8.81 -14.28
N ILE A 67 2.02 -7.52 -14.41
CA ILE A 67 2.52 -6.95 -15.67
C ILE A 67 3.98 -7.31 -15.89
N GLY A 68 4.86 -7.01 -14.92
CA GLY A 68 6.31 -7.20 -15.06
C GLY A 68 6.72 -8.66 -15.28
N MET A 69 6.09 -9.61 -14.55
CA MET A 69 6.41 -11.04 -14.68
C MET A 69 5.44 -11.80 -15.58
N HIS A 70 4.51 -11.10 -16.26
CA HIS A 70 3.55 -11.69 -17.20
C HIS A 70 2.71 -12.81 -16.58
N LEU A 71 2.34 -12.66 -15.31
CA LEU A 71 1.55 -13.64 -14.58
C LEU A 71 0.07 -13.28 -14.56
N PRO A 72 -0.85 -14.26 -14.68
CA PRO A 72 -2.26 -14.01 -14.45
C PRO A 72 -2.50 -13.47 -13.05
N TRP A 73 -3.39 -12.48 -12.91
CA TRP A 73 -3.74 -11.88 -11.62
C TRP A 73 -4.28 -12.91 -10.62
N GLN A 74 -4.89 -14.00 -11.10
CA GLN A 74 -5.32 -15.14 -10.30
C GLN A 74 -4.15 -15.84 -9.60
N THR A 75 -3.05 -16.05 -10.32
CA THR A 75 -1.82 -16.63 -9.76
C THR A 75 -1.18 -15.67 -8.76
N ALA A 76 -1.17 -14.36 -9.07
CA ALA A 76 -0.68 -13.35 -8.14
C ALA A 76 -1.50 -13.31 -6.84
N LEU A 77 -2.85 -13.40 -6.91
CA LEU A 77 -3.70 -13.51 -5.73
C LEU A 77 -3.43 -14.81 -4.94
N GLY A 78 -3.14 -15.90 -5.64
CA GLY A 78 -2.69 -17.14 -5.01
C GLY A 78 -1.40 -16.94 -4.20
N ALA A 79 -0.45 -16.17 -4.73
CA ALA A 79 0.79 -15.84 -4.03
C ALA A 79 0.52 -14.96 -2.80
N VAL A 80 -0.39 -13.98 -2.90
CA VAL A 80 -0.83 -13.17 -1.76
C VAL A 80 -1.49 -14.04 -0.67
N PHE A 81 -2.33 -15.00 -1.06
CA PHE A 81 -2.96 -15.93 -0.12
C PHE A 81 -1.93 -16.76 0.64
N ILE A 82 -0.98 -17.37 -0.08
CA ILE A 82 0.09 -18.17 0.53
C ILE A 82 0.99 -17.29 1.41
N SER A 83 1.31 -16.07 0.99
CA SER A 83 2.04 -15.09 1.81
C SER A 83 1.30 -14.81 3.12
N GLY A 84 -0.02 -14.60 3.06
CA GLY A 84 -0.85 -14.43 4.26
C GLY A 84 -0.83 -15.67 5.17
N LEU A 85 -0.85 -16.87 4.61
CA LEU A 85 -0.74 -18.13 5.36
C LEU A 85 0.63 -18.28 6.02
N VAL A 86 1.71 -17.97 5.30
CA VAL A 86 3.08 -17.94 5.84
C VAL A 86 3.15 -16.98 7.01
N PHE A 87 2.60 -15.77 6.90
CA PHE A 87 2.56 -14.83 8.01
C PHE A 87 1.73 -15.28 9.18
N PHE A 88 0.60 -15.95 8.94
CA PHE A 88 -0.20 -16.52 9.99
C PHE A 88 0.65 -17.51 10.81
N ILE A 89 1.37 -18.41 10.14
CA ILE A 89 2.29 -19.37 10.79
C ILE A 89 3.41 -18.64 11.53
N LEU A 90 4.07 -17.67 10.89
CA LEU A 90 5.16 -16.88 11.50
C LEU A 90 4.70 -16.06 12.71
N THR A 91 3.44 -15.59 12.70
CA THR A 91 2.85 -14.83 13.80
C THR A 91 2.53 -15.75 14.98
N VAL A 92 1.92 -16.91 14.74
CA VAL A 92 1.61 -17.89 15.78
C VAL A 92 2.89 -18.45 16.41
N THR A 93 3.94 -18.64 15.62
CA THR A 93 5.27 -19.09 16.09
C THR A 93 6.14 -17.98 16.68
N LYS A 94 5.63 -16.72 16.75
CA LYS A 94 6.33 -15.52 17.25
C LYS A 94 7.59 -15.11 16.46
N VAL A 95 7.91 -15.78 15.35
CA VAL A 95 9.03 -15.41 14.47
C VAL A 95 8.83 -14.02 13.88
N ARG A 96 7.58 -13.65 13.56
CA ARG A 96 7.27 -12.32 13.00
C ARG A 96 7.67 -11.19 13.95
N GLU A 97 7.41 -11.33 15.25
CA GLU A 97 7.81 -10.33 16.26
C GLU A 97 9.33 -10.21 16.37
N TRP A 98 10.05 -11.34 16.30
CA TRP A 98 11.51 -11.35 16.32
C TRP A 98 12.10 -10.61 15.12
N ILE A 99 11.57 -10.84 13.90
CA ILE A 99 12.00 -10.12 12.71
C ILE A 99 11.76 -8.62 12.88
N ILE A 100 10.58 -8.23 13.37
CA ILE A 100 10.18 -6.83 13.60
C ILE A 100 11.19 -6.09 14.47
N TYR A 101 11.49 -6.65 15.64
CA TYR A 101 12.39 -6.02 16.60
C TYR A 101 13.86 -6.09 16.16
N GLY A 102 14.21 -7.03 15.28
CA GLY A 102 15.54 -7.11 14.71
C GLY A 102 15.79 -6.16 13.53
N VAL A 103 14.77 -5.53 12.95
CA VAL A 103 15.03 -4.62 11.81
C VAL A 103 15.49 -3.25 12.31
N PRO A 104 16.68 -2.77 11.88
CA PRO A 104 17.19 -1.45 12.22
C PRO A 104 16.17 -0.35 11.94
N GLU A 105 16.13 0.67 12.79
CA GLU A 105 15.21 1.80 12.64
C GLU A 105 15.41 2.51 11.29
N VAL A 106 16.65 2.67 10.83
CA VAL A 106 16.95 3.28 9.53
C VAL A 106 16.29 2.56 8.36
N LEU A 107 16.27 1.23 8.38
CA LEU A 107 15.67 0.43 7.32
C LEU A 107 14.14 0.57 7.41
N ARG A 108 13.55 0.50 8.60
CA ARG A 108 12.11 0.72 8.78
C ARG A 108 11.66 2.10 8.27
N LEU A 109 12.41 3.16 8.57
CA LEU A 109 12.11 4.52 8.10
C LEU A 109 12.27 4.66 6.58
N SER A 110 13.40 4.19 6.04
CA SER A 110 13.71 4.30 4.60
C SER A 110 12.77 3.47 3.72
N ILE A 111 12.24 2.36 4.23
CA ILE A 111 11.22 1.57 3.53
C ILE A 111 9.95 2.38 3.32
N GLY A 112 9.44 3.05 4.35
CA GLY A 112 8.26 3.91 4.22
C GLY A 112 8.49 5.05 3.21
N VAL A 113 9.67 5.68 3.25
CA VAL A 113 10.04 6.75 2.31
C VAL A 113 10.16 6.21 0.87
N GLY A 114 10.81 5.06 0.67
CA GLY A 114 10.97 4.44 -0.65
C GLY A 114 9.64 4.00 -1.27
N ILE A 115 8.75 3.40 -0.47
CA ILE A 115 7.38 3.07 -0.90
C ILE A 115 6.60 4.34 -1.28
N GLY A 116 6.77 5.42 -0.50
CA GLY A 116 6.17 6.72 -0.82
C GLY A 116 6.61 7.27 -2.18
N LEU A 117 7.91 7.20 -2.51
CA LEU A 117 8.41 7.61 -3.81
C LEU A 117 7.95 6.68 -4.94
N PHE A 118 7.86 5.37 -4.68
CA PHE A 118 7.32 4.40 -5.63
C PHE A 118 5.84 4.68 -5.97
N ILE A 119 5.01 4.98 -4.97
CA ILE A 119 3.62 5.38 -5.20
C ILE A 119 3.55 6.73 -5.92
N THR A 120 4.48 7.65 -5.64
CA THR A 120 4.56 8.95 -6.29
C THR A 120 4.82 8.81 -7.79
N ILE A 121 5.78 7.98 -8.22
CA ILE A 121 6.07 7.80 -9.64
C ILE A 121 4.87 7.21 -10.39
N ILE A 122 4.13 6.29 -9.76
CA ILE A 122 2.87 5.74 -10.30
C ILE A 122 1.80 6.84 -10.42
N GLY A 123 1.69 7.72 -9.43
CA GLY A 123 0.82 8.88 -9.48
C GLY A 123 1.17 9.82 -10.64
N LEU A 124 2.46 10.09 -10.83
CA LEU A 124 2.95 10.92 -11.93
C LEU A 124 2.70 10.30 -13.30
N GLU A 125 2.84 8.97 -13.42
CA GLU A 125 2.54 8.22 -14.65
C GLU A 125 1.04 8.22 -14.94
N ASN A 126 0.20 7.95 -13.94
CA ASN A 126 -1.26 8.00 -14.08
C ASN A 126 -1.79 9.42 -14.39
N ALA A 127 -1.08 10.46 -13.95
CA ALA A 127 -1.36 11.84 -14.33
C ALA A 127 -0.96 12.17 -15.78
N GLY A 128 -0.13 11.34 -16.41
CA GLY A 128 0.53 11.64 -17.68
C GLY A 128 1.61 12.72 -17.55
N LEU A 129 2.04 13.05 -16.33
CA LEU A 129 3.12 14.04 -16.08
C LEU A 129 4.49 13.43 -16.34
N VAL A 130 4.67 12.15 -16.00
CA VAL A 130 5.88 11.40 -16.31
C VAL A 130 5.53 10.30 -17.28
N VAL A 131 6.23 10.23 -18.42
CA VAL A 131 6.03 9.22 -19.44
C VAL A 131 7.35 8.54 -19.79
N LYS A 132 7.28 7.32 -20.32
CA LYS A 132 8.46 6.57 -20.74
C LYS A 132 9.22 7.30 -21.84
N ASN A 133 10.55 7.32 -21.73
CA ASN A 133 11.47 7.76 -22.77
C ASN A 133 12.50 6.65 -23.02
N SER A 134 12.80 6.34 -24.29
CA SER A 134 13.74 5.27 -24.65
C SER A 134 15.19 5.57 -24.25
N ASP A 135 15.55 6.84 -24.16
CA ASP A 135 16.92 7.32 -24.02
C ASP A 135 17.24 7.68 -22.56
N THR A 136 16.25 8.19 -21.82
CA THR A 136 16.41 8.68 -20.43
C THR A 136 15.60 7.92 -19.39
N LEU A 137 14.95 6.81 -19.77
CA LEU A 137 13.93 6.06 -19.02
C LEU A 137 12.60 6.82 -18.86
N VAL A 138 12.65 8.09 -18.45
CA VAL A 138 11.48 8.95 -18.22
C VAL A 138 11.67 10.34 -18.83
N GLN A 139 10.55 10.96 -19.21
CA GLN A 139 10.48 12.36 -19.66
C GLN A 139 9.19 13.02 -19.17
N LEU A 140 9.12 14.35 -19.28
CA LEU A 140 7.90 15.10 -19.03
C LEU A 140 6.86 14.78 -20.12
N GLY A 141 5.62 14.51 -19.71
CA GLY A 141 4.51 14.30 -20.62
C GLY A 141 4.02 15.58 -21.30
N ASN A 142 3.02 15.44 -22.17
CA ASN A 142 2.49 16.57 -22.94
C ASN A 142 1.63 17.49 -22.04
N MET A 143 2.19 18.64 -21.64
CA MET A 143 1.49 19.63 -20.81
C MET A 143 0.28 20.29 -21.50
N ARG A 144 0.08 20.10 -22.81
CA ARG A 144 -1.12 20.55 -23.52
C ARG A 144 -2.25 19.54 -23.50
N ASP A 145 -1.99 18.32 -23.02
CA ASP A 145 -3.02 17.30 -22.90
C ASP A 145 -4.04 17.69 -21.82
N PRO A 146 -5.35 17.72 -22.15
CA PRO A 146 -6.38 18.09 -21.19
C PRO A 146 -6.40 17.21 -19.93
N GLY A 147 -6.05 15.92 -20.05
CA GLY A 147 -5.97 15.00 -18.92
C GLY A 147 -4.84 15.36 -17.95
N VAL A 148 -3.67 15.71 -18.48
CA VAL A 148 -2.53 16.17 -17.67
C VAL A 148 -2.89 17.46 -16.93
N LEU A 149 -3.55 18.41 -17.61
CA LEU A 149 -3.98 19.66 -16.99
C LEU A 149 -5.01 19.44 -15.88
N VAL A 150 -5.95 18.51 -16.07
CA VAL A 150 -6.91 18.10 -15.03
C VAL A 150 -6.19 17.49 -13.83
N ALA A 151 -5.20 16.62 -14.05
CA ALA A 151 -4.42 16.04 -12.95
C ALA A 151 -3.62 17.11 -12.18
N VAL A 152 -3.00 18.07 -12.87
CA VAL A 152 -2.28 19.18 -12.23
C VAL A 152 -3.24 20.07 -11.43
N ALA A 153 -4.40 20.42 -11.99
CA ALA A 153 -5.42 21.18 -11.27
C ALA A 153 -5.90 20.41 -10.03
N GLY A 154 -6.13 19.11 -10.16
CA GLY A 154 -6.51 18.24 -9.05
C GLY A 154 -5.44 18.14 -7.95
N LEU A 155 -4.17 18.12 -8.34
CA LEU A 155 -3.03 18.18 -7.42
C LEU A 155 -3.03 19.48 -6.62
N ILE A 156 -3.21 20.62 -7.29
CA ILE A 156 -3.27 21.93 -6.63
C ILE A 156 -4.47 22.00 -5.68
N ILE A 157 -5.65 21.56 -6.10
CA ILE A 157 -6.87 21.55 -5.29
C ILE A 157 -6.68 20.68 -4.04
N THR A 158 -6.18 19.46 -4.23
CA THR A 158 -6.01 18.51 -3.12
C THR A 158 -4.92 18.98 -2.15
N ALA A 159 -3.81 19.52 -2.67
CA ALA A 159 -2.75 20.11 -1.86
C ALA A 159 -3.25 21.33 -1.07
N TRP A 160 -4.08 22.19 -1.68
CA TRP A 160 -4.71 23.31 -1.00
C TRP A 160 -5.63 22.84 0.14
N LEU A 161 -6.48 21.84 -0.09
CA LEU A 161 -7.33 21.24 0.94
C LEU A 161 -6.52 20.65 2.09
N LEU A 162 -5.43 19.94 1.79
CA LEU A 162 -4.52 19.42 2.81
C LEU A 162 -3.83 20.54 3.60
N SER A 163 -3.38 21.61 2.94
CA SER A 163 -2.74 22.75 3.60
C SER A 163 -3.68 23.45 4.58
N ARG A 164 -4.98 23.46 4.29
CA ARG A 164 -6.05 23.98 5.14
C ARG A 164 -6.53 22.96 6.19
N ARG A 165 -5.92 21.78 6.27
CA ARG A 165 -6.28 20.68 7.18
C ARG A 165 -7.75 20.27 7.06
N VAL A 166 -8.31 20.32 5.84
CA VAL A 166 -9.70 19.91 5.58
C VAL A 166 -9.85 18.41 5.78
N ARG A 167 -10.81 18.00 6.61
CA ARG A 167 -11.12 16.58 6.84
C ARG A 167 -11.64 15.94 5.55
N GLY A 168 -11.04 14.84 5.14
CA GLY A 168 -11.39 14.17 3.87
C GLY A 168 -10.85 14.86 2.62
N ALA A 169 -9.78 15.66 2.73
CA ALA A 169 -9.14 16.36 1.62
C ALA A 169 -8.91 15.46 0.38
N PHE A 170 -8.46 14.22 0.56
CA PHE A 170 -8.27 13.28 -0.56
C PHE A 170 -9.57 12.94 -1.28
N LEU A 171 -10.63 12.60 -0.54
CA LEU A 171 -11.94 12.27 -1.12
C LEU A 171 -12.54 13.48 -1.85
N ILE A 172 -12.52 14.66 -1.22
CA ILE A 172 -13.01 15.90 -1.82
C ILE A 172 -12.19 16.26 -3.06
N GLY A 173 -10.86 16.09 -3.00
CA GLY A 173 -9.95 16.28 -4.11
C GLY A 173 -10.29 15.39 -5.31
N ILE A 174 -10.53 14.09 -5.09
CA ILE A 174 -10.98 13.17 -6.14
C ILE A 174 -12.30 13.64 -6.75
N ILE A 175 -13.28 14.00 -5.94
CA ILE A 175 -14.60 14.44 -6.43
C ILE A 175 -14.48 15.71 -7.27
N LEU A 176 -13.80 16.75 -6.76
CA LEU A 176 -13.62 18.01 -7.49
C LEU A 176 -12.84 17.82 -8.79
N THR A 177 -11.78 17.01 -8.75
CA THR A 177 -10.98 16.71 -9.95
C THR A 177 -11.78 15.89 -10.97
N SER A 178 -12.62 14.96 -10.51
CA SER A 178 -13.51 14.20 -11.39
C SER A 178 -14.56 15.09 -12.04
N ILE A 179 -15.13 16.04 -11.31
CA ILE A 179 -16.06 17.05 -11.87
C ILE A 179 -15.34 17.90 -12.93
N LEU A 180 -14.12 18.36 -12.65
CA LEU A 180 -13.30 19.08 -13.64
C LEU A 180 -13.02 18.22 -14.87
N ALA A 181 -12.71 16.94 -14.71
CA ALA A 181 -12.53 16.00 -15.80
C ALA A 181 -13.78 15.85 -16.67
N MET A 182 -14.97 15.86 -16.05
CA MET A 182 -16.25 15.80 -16.76
C MET A 182 -16.55 17.09 -17.52
N ILE A 183 -16.29 18.26 -16.92
CA ILE A 183 -16.51 19.57 -17.55
C ILE A 183 -15.57 19.77 -18.75
N THR A 184 -14.32 19.33 -18.63
CA THR A 184 -13.30 19.45 -19.68
C THR A 184 -13.42 18.37 -20.77
N GLY A 185 -14.33 17.42 -20.63
CA GLY A 185 -14.55 16.34 -21.59
C GLY A 185 -13.52 15.19 -21.53
N VAL A 186 -12.64 15.18 -20.53
CA VAL A 186 -11.66 14.11 -20.28
C VAL A 186 -12.34 12.82 -19.79
N SER A 187 -13.43 12.95 -19.03
CA SER A 187 -14.20 11.82 -18.48
C SER A 187 -15.68 11.92 -18.89
N PRO A 188 -16.36 10.80 -19.21
CA PRO A 188 -17.79 10.83 -19.53
C PRO A 188 -18.62 11.24 -18.32
N ALA A 189 -19.53 12.20 -18.51
CA ALA A 189 -20.53 12.56 -17.49
C ALA A 189 -21.55 11.41 -17.30
N PRO A 190 -21.99 11.14 -16.05
CA PRO A 190 -22.99 10.10 -15.79
C PRO A 190 -24.31 10.42 -16.50
N ARG A 191 -24.81 9.47 -17.29
CA ARG A 191 -26.04 9.62 -18.09
C ARG A 191 -27.32 9.20 -17.34
N SER A 192 -27.22 8.62 -16.15
CA SER A 192 -28.37 8.17 -15.34
C SER A 192 -28.05 8.02 -13.84
N ILE A 193 -29.09 8.04 -12.98
CA ILE A 193 -28.96 7.80 -11.52
C ILE A 193 -28.46 6.38 -11.22
N GLY A 194 -28.72 5.40 -12.09
CA GLY A 194 -28.18 4.04 -12.01
C GLY A 194 -26.66 3.96 -12.24
N ALA A 195 -26.02 5.04 -12.71
CA ALA A 195 -24.56 5.17 -12.77
C ALA A 195 -23.95 5.64 -11.44
N VAL A 196 -24.78 6.05 -10.48
CA VAL A 196 -24.36 6.63 -9.19
C VAL A 196 -24.64 5.67 -8.04
N VAL A 197 -25.78 4.97 -8.06
CA VAL A 197 -26.19 4.00 -7.03
C VAL A 197 -26.51 2.68 -7.69
N SER A 198 -25.92 1.59 -7.21
CA SER A 198 -26.22 0.26 -7.74
C SER A 198 -27.50 -0.25 -7.07
N PRO A 199 -28.57 -0.57 -7.81
CA PRO A 199 -29.67 -1.34 -7.27
C PRO A 199 -29.29 -2.83 -7.13
N VAL A 200 -28.12 -3.24 -7.65
CA VAL A 200 -27.67 -4.63 -7.68
C VAL A 200 -27.00 -5.02 -6.37
N ASN A 201 -27.27 -6.24 -5.91
CA ASN A 201 -26.61 -6.88 -4.78
C ASN A 201 -25.09 -6.77 -4.94
N PRO A 202 -24.38 -6.09 -4.03
CA PRO A 202 -22.95 -5.92 -4.15
C PRO A 202 -22.16 -7.22 -4.10
N PHE A 203 -22.70 -8.28 -3.51
CA PHE A 203 -22.10 -9.61 -3.54
C PHE A 203 -22.10 -10.22 -4.96
N ALA A 204 -23.02 -9.82 -5.84
CA ALA A 204 -22.99 -10.22 -7.24
C ALA A 204 -21.86 -9.53 -8.02
N ALA A 205 -21.42 -8.34 -7.58
CA ALA A 205 -20.27 -7.67 -8.18
C ALA A 205 -18.94 -8.39 -7.86
N LEU A 206 -18.87 -9.18 -6.78
CA LEU A 206 -17.68 -9.99 -6.45
C LEU A 206 -17.56 -11.28 -7.25
N THR A 207 -18.61 -11.74 -7.93
CA THR A 207 -18.58 -13.02 -8.66
C THR A 207 -17.37 -13.18 -9.59
N PRO A 208 -16.89 -12.15 -10.31
CA PRO A 208 -15.72 -12.28 -11.19
C PRO A 208 -14.37 -12.46 -10.48
N THR A 209 -14.28 -12.17 -9.19
CA THR A 209 -13.02 -12.15 -8.43
C THR A 209 -13.01 -13.07 -7.23
N PHE A 210 -14.19 -13.35 -6.67
CA PHE A 210 -14.36 -14.21 -5.52
C PHE A 210 -13.87 -15.63 -5.81
N TRP A 211 -12.93 -16.12 -4.99
CA TRP A 211 -12.35 -17.47 -5.09
C TRP A 211 -11.66 -17.77 -6.43
N HIS A 212 -11.29 -16.74 -7.21
CA HIS A 212 -10.59 -16.94 -8.48
C HIS A 212 -9.06 -17.07 -8.33
N LEU A 213 -8.53 -17.06 -7.10
CA LEU A 213 -7.10 -17.25 -6.84
C LEU A 213 -6.63 -18.64 -7.29
N SER A 214 -5.41 -18.73 -7.83
CA SER A 214 -4.81 -19.98 -8.31
C SER A 214 -3.60 -20.38 -7.47
N ILE A 215 -3.78 -21.33 -6.55
CA ILE A 215 -2.67 -21.91 -5.75
C ILE A 215 -1.79 -22.82 -6.63
N THR A 216 -2.42 -23.59 -7.53
CA THR A 216 -1.72 -24.47 -8.46
C THR A 216 -0.83 -23.70 -9.42
N GLY A 217 -1.29 -22.53 -9.90
CA GLY A 217 -0.48 -21.61 -10.70
C GLY A 217 0.77 -21.15 -9.97
N VAL A 218 0.70 -20.94 -8.65
CA VAL A 218 1.85 -20.51 -7.85
C VAL A 218 2.90 -21.61 -7.73
N LEU A 219 2.46 -22.85 -7.47
CA LEU A 219 3.35 -24.00 -7.37
C LEU A 219 4.04 -24.31 -8.70
N ASN A 220 3.31 -24.23 -9.81
CA ASN A 220 3.83 -24.53 -11.15
C ASN A 220 4.80 -23.47 -11.67
N ALA A 221 4.62 -22.20 -11.30
CA ALA A 221 5.49 -21.13 -11.74
C ALA A 221 6.78 -21.00 -10.90
N GLY A 222 7.04 -21.91 -9.94
CA GLY A 222 8.28 -21.92 -9.16
C GLY A 222 8.48 -20.65 -8.31
N LEU A 223 7.38 -20.03 -7.88
CA LEU A 223 7.33 -18.62 -7.44
C LEU A 223 7.83 -18.38 -6.01
N ILE A 224 8.87 -19.10 -5.55
CA ILE A 224 9.53 -18.82 -4.27
C ILE A 224 9.96 -17.35 -4.22
N THR A 225 10.49 -16.83 -5.34
CA THR A 225 10.90 -15.43 -5.50
C THR A 225 9.75 -14.43 -5.28
N ILE A 226 8.55 -14.69 -5.82
CA ILE A 226 7.41 -13.77 -5.67
C ILE A 226 6.79 -13.87 -4.28
N LEU A 227 6.69 -15.08 -3.75
CA LEU A 227 6.25 -15.30 -2.37
C LEU A 227 7.18 -14.57 -1.40
N PHE A 228 8.48 -14.65 -1.63
CA PHE A 228 9.49 -13.91 -0.90
C PHE A 228 9.23 -12.40 -1.01
N ALA A 229 9.10 -11.86 -2.22
CA ALA A 229 8.86 -10.43 -2.43
C ALA A 229 7.57 -9.93 -1.73
N PHE A 230 6.43 -10.59 -1.91
CA PHE A 230 5.19 -10.21 -1.22
C PHE A 230 5.33 -10.29 0.30
N THR A 231 5.94 -11.36 0.80
CA THR A 231 6.14 -11.55 2.25
C THR A 231 7.04 -10.44 2.81
N PHE A 232 8.14 -10.07 2.17
CA PHE A 232 9.00 -9.05 2.73
C PHE A 232 8.43 -7.64 2.62
N VAL A 233 7.83 -7.31 1.47
CA VAL A 233 7.22 -6.00 1.26
C VAL A 233 6.08 -5.76 2.25
N ASP A 234 5.15 -6.71 2.37
CA ASP A 234 4.00 -6.57 3.27
C ASP A 234 4.42 -6.52 4.73
N MET A 235 5.40 -7.35 5.10
CA MET A 235 5.92 -7.35 6.46
C MET A 235 6.39 -5.94 6.82
N PHE A 236 7.28 -5.35 6.04
CA PHE A 236 7.85 -4.05 6.39
C PHE A 236 6.86 -2.89 6.27
N ASP A 237 5.98 -2.92 5.27
CA ASP A 237 4.92 -1.92 5.10
C ASP A 237 3.95 -1.91 6.29
N ASN A 238 3.46 -3.10 6.68
CA ASN A 238 2.57 -3.23 7.83
C ASN A 238 3.27 -2.79 9.12
N ILE A 239 4.51 -3.22 9.35
CA ILE A 239 5.27 -2.87 10.57
C ILE A 239 5.46 -1.36 10.66
N GLY A 240 5.95 -0.74 9.59
CA GLY A 240 6.20 0.69 9.55
C GLY A 240 4.94 1.48 9.84
N THR A 241 3.84 1.09 9.21
CA THR A 241 2.55 1.78 9.38
C THR A 241 1.93 1.53 10.74
N LEU A 242 1.90 0.28 11.21
CA LEU A 242 1.35 -0.09 12.52
C LEU A 242 2.10 0.63 13.65
N ILE A 243 3.43 0.60 13.64
CA ILE A 243 4.26 1.30 14.64
C ILE A 243 4.10 2.83 14.50
N GLY A 244 4.10 3.36 13.27
CA GLY A 244 3.96 4.79 13.02
C GLY A 244 2.64 5.36 13.56
N VAL A 245 1.52 4.70 13.27
CA VAL A 245 0.19 5.10 13.74
C VAL A 245 0.08 4.95 15.26
N THR A 246 0.54 3.83 15.82
CA THR A 246 0.44 3.57 17.27
C THR A 246 1.36 4.47 18.09
N ARG A 247 2.52 4.85 17.56
CA ARG A 247 3.39 5.88 18.15
C ARG A 247 2.66 7.21 18.24
N LYS A 248 2.02 7.65 17.15
CA LYS A 248 1.24 8.90 17.13
C LYS A 248 0.02 8.83 18.05
N ALA A 249 -0.50 7.62 18.29
CA ALA A 249 -1.59 7.37 19.23
C ALA A 249 -1.19 7.39 20.70
N GLY A 250 0.10 7.42 21.01
CA GLY A 250 0.60 7.21 22.38
C GLY A 250 0.24 5.83 22.93
N LEU A 251 0.21 4.80 22.06
CA LEU A 251 -0.16 3.42 22.41
C LEU A 251 1.04 2.49 22.55
N LEU A 252 2.27 2.99 22.37
CA LEU A 252 3.50 2.25 22.63
C LEU A 252 3.81 2.24 24.12
N ASP A 253 4.45 1.17 24.59
CA ASP A 253 4.97 1.09 25.95
C ASP A 253 6.25 1.92 26.13
N GLU A 254 6.77 1.98 27.37
CA GLU A 254 7.97 2.73 27.71
C GLU A 254 9.23 2.27 26.97
N LYS A 255 9.23 1.03 26.46
CA LYS A 255 10.33 0.45 25.67
C LYS A 255 10.13 0.67 24.17
N GLY A 256 9.06 1.36 23.77
CA GLY A 256 8.70 1.61 22.37
C GLY A 256 8.07 0.40 21.68
N ASN A 257 7.70 -0.65 22.41
CA ASN A 257 7.03 -1.81 21.86
C ASN A 257 5.51 -1.59 21.82
N LEU A 258 4.85 -2.27 20.90
CA LEU A 258 3.40 -2.24 20.80
C LEU A 258 2.81 -3.36 21.67
N PRO A 259 2.00 -3.06 22.70
CA PRO A 259 1.25 -4.09 23.41
C PRO A 259 0.39 -4.89 22.41
N ARG A 260 0.09 -6.16 22.69
CA ARG A 260 -0.80 -6.98 21.82
C ARG A 260 -0.40 -7.02 20.32
N MET A 261 0.87 -6.77 19.98
CA MET A 261 1.35 -6.75 18.59
C MET A 261 1.00 -8.04 17.86
N GLY A 262 1.24 -9.21 18.46
CA GLY A 262 0.86 -10.50 17.88
C GLY A 262 -0.61 -10.60 17.46
N ARG A 263 -1.56 -9.95 18.16
CA ARG A 263 -2.97 -9.91 17.75
C ARG A 263 -3.18 -9.03 16.53
N ALA A 264 -2.52 -7.88 16.48
CA ALA A 264 -2.58 -6.99 15.31
C ALA A 264 -1.96 -7.65 14.07
N LEU A 265 -0.83 -8.35 14.25
CA LEU A 265 -0.18 -9.12 13.19
C LEU A 265 -1.03 -10.31 12.73
N LEU A 266 -1.75 -10.96 13.66
CA LEU A 266 -2.67 -12.06 13.33
C LEU A 266 -3.84 -11.55 12.48
N VAL A 267 -4.41 -10.42 12.87
CA VAL A 267 -5.48 -9.74 12.11
C VAL A 267 -5.02 -9.44 10.70
N ASP A 268 -3.81 -8.89 10.55
CA ASP A 268 -3.21 -8.59 9.26
C ASP A 268 -3.03 -9.84 8.38
N SER A 269 -2.51 -10.95 8.92
CA SER A 269 -2.37 -12.20 8.16
C SER A 269 -3.72 -12.75 7.70
N ILE A 270 -4.73 -12.73 8.59
CA ILE A 270 -6.10 -13.18 8.26
C ILE A 270 -6.73 -12.24 7.22
N ALA A 271 -6.52 -10.93 7.36
CA ALA A 271 -7.00 -9.92 6.44
C ALA A 271 -6.41 -10.10 5.03
N THR A 272 -5.11 -10.37 4.93
CA THR A 272 -4.44 -10.64 3.65
C THR A 272 -4.98 -11.92 2.99
N MET A 273 -5.13 -13.01 3.74
CA MET A 273 -5.76 -14.23 3.22
C MET A 273 -7.19 -13.95 2.74
N PHE A 274 -8.00 -13.28 3.56
CA PHE A 274 -9.39 -12.96 3.21
C PHE A 274 -9.48 -12.01 2.00
N GLY A 275 -8.64 -10.99 1.94
CA GLY A 275 -8.57 -10.04 0.82
C GLY A 275 -8.27 -10.74 -0.50
N SER A 276 -7.28 -11.64 -0.51
CA SER A 276 -6.95 -12.42 -1.71
C SER A 276 -8.09 -13.32 -2.17
N ILE A 277 -8.89 -13.87 -1.24
CA ILE A 277 -10.11 -14.64 -1.57
C ILE A 277 -11.18 -13.75 -2.18
N MET A 278 -11.39 -12.53 -1.66
CA MET A 278 -12.31 -11.56 -2.26
C MET A 278 -11.83 -11.05 -3.63
N GLY A 279 -10.52 -11.18 -3.90
CA GLY A 279 -9.87 -10.76 -5.13
C GLY A 279 -9.30 -9.36 -5.10
N THR A 280 -8.84 -8.93 -3.92
CA THR A 280 -8.00 -7.75 -3.75
C THR A 280 -6.59 -8.14 -3.32
N PRO A 281 -5.55 -7.33 -3.62
CA PRO A 281 -4.22 -7.57 -3.09
C PRO A 281 -4.17 -7.43 -1.56
N THR A 282 -2.98 -7.62 -1.02
CA THR A 282 -2.64 -7.62 0.41
C THR A 282 -3.30 -6.50 1.20
N VAL A 283 -3.99 -6.86 2.28
CA VAL A 283 -4.73 -5.92 3.15
C VAL A 283 -3.90 -5.65 4.38
N THR A 284 -3.52 -4.40 4.59
CA THR A 284 -2.55 -3.99 5.60
C THR A 284 -3.03 -2.77 6.39
N SER A 285 -2.28 -2.40 7.44
CA SER A 285 -2.55 -1.22 8.27
C SER A 285 -2.41 0.08 7.48
N TYR A 286 -3.31 1.05 7.70
CA TYR A 286 -3.31 2.33 6.97
C TYR A 286 -2.78 3.50 7.79
N ILE A 287 -1.83 4.26 7.20
CA ILE A 287 -1.20 5.43 7.83
C ILE A 287 -2.21 6.57 8.06
N GLU A 288 -3.27 6.62 7.27
CA GLU A 288 -4.39 7.57 7.39
C GLU A 288 -5.16 7.40 8.71
N SER A 289 -5.02 6.24 9.37
CA SER A 289 -5.53 6.05 10.73
C SER A 289 -4.91 7.04 11.70
N ALA A 290 -3.70 7.54 11.42
CA ALA A 290 -3.04 8.60 12.18
C ALA A 290 -3.90 9.86 12.31
N SER A 291 -4.74 10.20 11.31
CA SER A 291 -5.63 11.36 11.39
C SER A 291 -6.73 11.14 12.44
N GLY A 292 -7.37 9.98 12.44
CA GLY A 292 -8.44 9.67 13.40
C GLY A 292 -7.91 9.48 14.82
N VAL A 293 -6.72 8.92 14.92
CA VAL A 293 -5.98 8.82 16.18
C VAL A 293 -5.63 10.20 16.73
N SER A 294 -5.16 11.13 15.88
CA SER A 294 -4.83 12.51 16.30
C SER A 294 -6.06 13.29 16.79
N GLU A 295 -7.25 12.90 16.33
CA GLU A 295 -8.54 13.48 16.75
C GLU A 295 -9.14 12.77 18.00
N GLY A 296 -8.38 11.87 18.64
CA GLY A 296 -8.76 11.22 19.90
C GLY A 296 -9.18 9.75 19.79
N GLY A 297 -9.09 9.13 18.61
CA GLY A 297 -9.33 7.69 18.45
C GLY A 297 -8.29 6.84 19.19
N LYS A 298 -8.70 6.14 20.25
CA LYS A 298 -7.79 5.36 21.12
C LYS A 298 -8.11 3.87 21.21
N THR A 299 -9.30 3.45 20.76
CA THR A 299 -9.80 2.07 20.92
C THR A 299 -10.27 1.49 19.60
N GLY A 300 -10.44 0.16 19.57
CA GLY A 300 -10.99 -0.59 18.45
C GLY A 300 -12.41 -0.18 18.03
N LEU A 301 -13.15 0.56 18.88
CA LEU A 301 -14.44 1.14 18.49
C LEU A 301 -14.30 2.06 17.27
N THR A 302 -13.18 2.78 17.16
CA THR A 302 -12.86 3.60 15.99
C THR A 302 -12.83 2.74 14.73
N SER A 303 -12.18 1.58 14.80
CA SER A 303 -12.11 0.63 13.69
C SER A 303 -13.48 0.03 13.38
N VAL A 304 -14.27 -0.37 14.38
CA VAL A 304 -15.64 -0.88 14.15
C VAL A 304 -16.49 0.12 13.36
N VAL A 305 -16.46 1.41 13.73
CA VAL A 305 -17.19 2.45 12.98
C VAL A 305 -16.68 2.58 11.54
N VAL A 306 -15.36 2.55 11.34
CA VAL A 306 -14.77 2.60 9.99
C VAL A 306 -15.19 1.39 9.16
N ALA A 307 -15.23 0.19 9.74
CA ALA A 307 -15.68 -1.03 9.06
C ALA A 307 -17.14 -0.93 8.60
N LEU A 308 -18.03 -0.41 9.46
CA LEU A 308 -19.43 -0.17 9.10
C LEU A 308 -19.55 0.84 7.94
N LEU A 309 -18.75 1.91 7.97
CA LEU A 309 -18.73 2.89 6.88
C LEU A 309 -18.22 2.29 5.56
N PHE A 310 -17.26 1.36 5.59
CA PHE A 310 -16.85 0.60 4.40
C PHE A 310 -17.98 -0.27 3.86
N LEU A 311 -18.76 -0.92 4.72
CA LEU A 311 -19.94 -1.68 4.29
C LEU A 311 -21.01 -0.78 3.66
N VAL A 312 -21.23 0.41 4.21
CA VAL A 312 -22.15 1.40 3.61
C VAL A 312 -21.62 1.88 2.26
N ALA A 313 -20.30 2.07 2.13
CA ALA A 313 -19.66 2.55 0.90
C ALA A 313 -19.89 1.62 -0.30
N ILE A 314 -20.15 0.33 -0.06
CA ILE A 314 -20.43 -0.68 -1.08
C ILE A 314 -21.61 -0.26 -1.99
N VAL A 315 -22.63 0.41 -1.44
CA VAL A 315 -23.81 0.88 -2.20
C VAL A 315 -23.43 1.86 -3.31
N PHE A 316 -22.31 2.55 -3.14
CA PHE A 316 -21.78 3.53 -4.07
C PHE A 316 -20.78 2.94 -5.09
N ALA A 317 -20.70 1.61 -5.21
CA ALA A 317 -19.79 0.94 -6.14
C ALA A 317 -19.82 1.47 -7.59
N PRO A 318 -20.97 1.86 -8.19
CA PRO A 318 -20.97 2.39 -9.57
C PRO A 318 -20.18 3.68 -9.75
N LEU A 319 -19.99 4.47 -8.69
CA LEU A 319 -19.20 5.70 -8.75
C LEU A 319 -17.75 5.46 -9.21
N VAL A 320 -17.20 4.27 -8.96
CA VAL A 320 -15.82 3.95 -9.36
C VAL A 320 -15.61 4.05 -10.87
N GLY A 321 -16.63 3.73 -11.67
CA GLY A 321 -16.53 3.75 -13.13
C GLY A 321 -16.50 5.18 -13.71
N LEU A 322 -16.86 6.18 -12.92
CA LEU A 322 -16.92 7.58 -13.32
C LEU A 322 -15.64 8.36 -13.00
N ILE A 323 -14.78 7.82 -12.14
CA ILE A 323 -13.60 8.49 -11.61
C ILE A 323 -12.39 8.12 -12.48
N PRO A 324 -11.87 9.06 -13.30
CA PRO A 324 -10.74 8.78 -14.18
C PRO A 324 -9.43 8.67 -13.38
N ALA A 325 -8.42 8.02 -13.98
CA ALA A 325 -7.11 7.83 -13.35
C ALA A 325 -6.44 9.17 -12.96
N GLN A 326 -6.65 10.21 -13.79
CA GLN A 326 -6.17 11.57 -13.59
C GLN A 326 -6.74 12.22 -12.31
N ALA A 327 -7.93 11.81 -11.86
CA ALA A 327 -8.53 12.31 -10.62
C ALA A 327 -7.96 11.60 -9.38
N THR A 328 -7.52 10.35 -9.52
CA THR A 328 -6.87 9.60 -8.43
C THR A 328 -5.36 9.86 -8.32
N ALA A 329 -4.70 10.25 -9.41
CA ALA A 329 -3.27 10.51 -9.46
C ALA A 329 -2.78 11.56 -8.43
N PRO A 330 -3.45 12.71 -8.22
CA PRO A 330 -3.12 13.65 -7.14
C PRO A 330 -2.99 13.03 -5.76
N VAL A 331 -3.88 12.08 -5.44
CA VAL A 331 -3.89 11.41 -4.14
C VAL A 331 -2.66 10.54 -3.99
N LEU A 332 -2.28 9.78 -5.02
CA LEU A 332 -1.06 8.96 -5.01
C LEU A 332 0.20 9.80 -4.75
N ILE A 333 0.33 10.94 -5.44
CA ILE A 333 1.45 11.87 -5.28
C ILE A 333 1.51 12.41 -3.85
N LEU A 334 0.37 12.85 -3.31
CA LEU A 334 0.30 13.45 -1.99
C LEU A 334 0.39 12.43 -0.84
N VAL A 335 -0.08 11.18 -1.03
CA VAL A 335 0.18 10.08 -0.10
C VAL A 335 1.67 9.78 -0.05
N GLY A 336 2.34 9.76 -1.21
CA GLY A 336 3.80 9.65 -1.29
C GLY A 336 4.52 10.75 -0.52
N LEU A 337 4.07 12.01 -0.63
CA LEU A 337 4.57 13.13 0.18
C LEU A 337 4.42 12.89 1.70
N LEU A 338 3.27 12.37 2.14
CA LEU A 338 3.05 12.08 3.56
C LEU A 338 4.00 10.99 4.07
N MET A 339 4.24 9.94 3.28
CA MET A 339 5.21 8.88 3.62
C MET A 339 6.66 9.38 3.57
N MET A 340 6.99 10.26 2.63
CA MET A 340 8.31 10.88 2.51
C MET A 340 8.68 11.72 3.73
N SER A 341 7.70 12.23 4.49
CA SER A 341 7.97 13.04 5.69
C SER A 341 8.79 12.32 6.76
N GLU A 342 8.85 10.99 6.75
CA GLU A 342 9.67 10.18 7.66
C GLU A 342 11.17 10.29 7.37
N VAL A 343 11.57 10.78 6.19
CA VAL A 343 12.98 10.94 5.78
C VAL A 343 13.76 11.83 6.76
N VAL A 344 13.10 12.79 7.40
CA VAL A 344 13.73 13.73 8.35
C VAL A 344 14.20 13.04 9.65
N LYS A 345 13.73 11.81 9.92
CA LYS A 345 14.13 11.03 11.09
C LYS A 345 15.36 10.16 10.81
N ILE A 346 15.78 10.06 9.55
CA ILE A 346 16.96 9.31 9.15
C ILE A 346 18.22 10.13 9.46
N LYS A 347 19.17 9.52 10.15
CA LYS A 347 20.45 10.14 10.54
C LYS A 347 21.41 10.18 9.35
N PHE A 348 21.25 11.16 8.48
CA PHE A 348 22.10 11.32 7.29
C PHE A 348 23.55 11.77 7.59
N ASP A 349 23.81 12.23 8.82
CA ASP A 349 25.13 12.54 9.35
C ASP A 349 26.01 11.30 9.54
N ASP A 350 25.39 10.12 9.78
CA ASP A 350 26.10 8.86 9.85
C ASP A 350 26.06 8.13 8.50
N PHE A 351 27.20 8.07 7.80
CA PHE A 351 27.29 7.38 6.52
C PHE A 351 26.83 5.91 6.57
N THR A 352 27.05 5.24 7.72
CA THR A 352 26.67 3.84 7.90
C THR A 352 25.15 3.62 8.01
N GLU A 353 24.39 4.70 8.22
CA GLU A 353 22.92 4.73 8.20
C GLU A 353 22.42 5.36 6.89
N ALA A 354 23.05 6.46 6.47
CA ALA A 354 22.68 7.24 5.30
C ALA A 354 22.73 6.45 3.99
N PHE A 355 23.81 5.68 3.77
CA PHE A 355 24.01 4.95 2.52
C PHE A 355 22.99 3.81 2.33
N PRO A 356 22.74 2.94 3.33
CA PRO A 356 21.66 1.95 3.24
C PRO A 356 20.28 2.57 3.07
N ALA A 357 19.98 3.66 3.80
CA ALA A 357 18.72 4.38 3.65
C ALA A 357 18.54 4.91 2.22
N PHE A 358 19.57 5.56 1.69
CA PHE A 358 19.57 6.12 0.34
C PHE A 358 19.29 5.03 -0.70
N LEU A 359 20.03 3.91 -0.66
CA LEU A 359 19.81 2.81 -1.59
C LEU A 359 18.42 2.20 -1.47
N THR A 360 17.90 2.05 -0.25
CA THR A 360 16.53 1.57 -0.02
C THR A 360 15.52 2.50 -0.69
N ILE A 361 15.70 3.81 -0.56
CA ILE A 361 14.76 4.83 -1.06
C ILE A 361 14.81 4.94 -2.58
N VAL A 362 15.99 5.03 -3.20
CA VAL A 362 16.11 5.33 -4.64
C VAL A 362 15.87 4.12 -5.53
N MET A 363 16.23 2.92 -5.06
CA MET A 363 16.09 1.71 -5.88
C MET A 363 14.62 1.35 -6.11
N MET A 364 13.72 1.58 -5.14
CA MET A 364 12.30 1.26 -5.31
C MET A 364 11.65 1.94 -6.53
N PRO A 365 11.65 3.28 -6.67
CA PRO A 365 11.08 3.95 -7.83
C PRO A 365 11.89 3.71 -9.11
N PHE A 366 13.23 3.70 -9.03
CA PHE A 366 14.07 3.62 -10.24
C PHE A 366 14.15 2.23 -10.85
N THR A 367 14.00 1.17 -10.07
CA THR A 367 13.89 -0.20 -10.60
C THR A 367 12.44 -0.67 -10.68
N TYR A 368 11.47 0.20 -10.39
CA TYR A 368 10.05 -0.11 -10.32
C TYR A 368 9.76 -1.38 -9.48
N SER A 369 10.50 -1.57 -8.38
CA SER A 369 10.44 -2.80 -7.58
C SER A 369 10.77 -2.54 -6.12
N ILE A 370 9.78 -2.75 -5.26
CA ILE A 370 9.94 -2.60 -3.81
C ILE A 370 10.90 -3.66 -3.26
N ALA A 371 10.81 -4.89 -3.76
CA ALA A 371 11.68 -5.99 -3.35
C ALA A 371 13.16 -5.70 -3.62
N GLN A 372 13.46 -5.09 -4.78
CA GLN A 372 14.82 -4.68 -5.13
C GLN A 372 15.33 -3.61 -4.16
N GLY A 373 14.52 -2.57 -3.89
CA GLY A 373 14.91 -1.54 -2.91
C GLY A 373 15.18 -2.10 -1.52
N LEU A 374 14.35 -3.02 -1.04
CA LEU A 374 14.60 -3.74 0.22
C LEU A 374 15.94 -4.49 0.18
N ALA A 375 16.17 -5.26 -0.88
CA ALA A 375 17.36 -6.08 -1.01
C ALA A 375 18.63 -5.22 -0.95
N PHE A 376 18.73 -4.18 -1.78
CA PHE A 376 19.88 -3.26 -1.79
C PHE A 376 20.06 -2.58 -0.44
N GLY A 377 18.97 -2.18 0.23
CA GLY A 377 18.99 -1.58 1.55
C GLY A 377 19.60 -2.47 2.63
N PHE A 378 19.06 -3.68 2.79
CA PHE A 378 19.52 -4.64 3.80
C PHE A 378 20.96 -5.11 3.54
N MET A 379 21.30 -5.38 2.29
CA MET A 379 22.67 -5.76 1.92
C MET A 379 23.65 -4.62 2.21
N ALA A 380 23.33 -3.39 1.83
CA ALA A 380 24.17 -2.23 2.10
C ALA A 380 24.34 -1.99 3.60
N TYR A 381 23.27 -2.09 4.39
CA TYR A 381 23.34 -1.95 5.84
C TYR A 381 24.32 -2.95 6.45
N THR A 382 24.14 -4.23 6.12
CA THR A 382 24.97 -5.30 6.68
C THR A 382 26.43 -5.15 6.27
N VAL A 383 26.71 -4.91 4.98
CA VAL A 383 28.07 -4.79 4.45
C VAL A 383 28.76 -3.54 4.99
N VAL A 384 28.10 -2.37 4.97
CA VAL A 384 28.72 -1.12 5.44
C VAL A 384 29.01 -1.17 6.93
N LYS A 385 28.10 -1.70 7.75
CA LYS A 385 28.35 -1.86 9.20
C LYS A 385 29.47 -2.87 9.49
N LEU A 386 29.59 -3.94 8.70
CA LEU A 386 30.70 -4.90 8.80
C LEU A 386 32.05 -4.23 8.52
N ILE A 387 32.21 -3.59 7.36
CA ILE A 387 33.49 -2.99 6.95
C ILE A 387 33.87 -1.78 7.81
N SER A 388 32.89 -1.07 8.37
CA SER A 388 33.12 0.08 9.25
C SER A 388 33.46 -0.30 10.69
N GLY A 389 33.62 -1.60 10.99
CA GLY A 389 33.94 -2.10 12.34
C GLY A 389 32.74 -2.11 13.31
N ARG A 390 31.56 -1.63 12.89
CA ARG A 390 30.32 -1.57 13.69
C ARG A 390 29.48 -2.85 13.62
N HIS A 391 30.14 -4.00 13.51
CA HIS A 391 29.52 -5.31 13.37
C HIS A 391 28.53 -5.68 14.49
N ARG A 392 28.63 -5.05 15.67
CA ARG A 392 27.71 -5.25 16.80
C ARG A 392 26.31 -4.68 16.58
N GLU A 393 26.16 -3.75 15.63
CA GLU A 393 24.87 -3.17 15.24
C GLU A 393 24.11 -4.04 14.24
N ASN A 394 24.80 -5.00 13.61
CA ASN A 394 24.16 -6.07 12.89
C ASN A 394 23.66 -7.13 13.87
N ASN A 395 22.48 -7.67 13.60
CA ASN A 395 21.92 -8.76 14.37
C ASN A 395 21.59 -9.94 13.46
N ALA A 396 21.12 -11.02 14.06
CA ALA A 396 20.76 -12.23 13.31
C ALA A 396 19.71 -11.97 12.21
N VAL A 397 18.81 -10.98 12.38
CA VAL A 397 17.83 -10.61 11.37
C VAL A 397 18.53 -9.96 10.17
N THR A 398 19.37 -8.94 10.36
CA THR A 398 20.04 -8.27 9.23
C THR A 398 20.93 -9.22 8.44
N TYR A 399 21.66 -10.12 9.12
CA TYR A 399 22.45 -11.15 8.43
C TYR A 399 21.58 -12.14 7.66
N THR A 400 20.54 -12.69 8.29
CA THR A 400 19.65 -13.68 7.64
C THR A 400 18.99 -13.07 6.41
N LEU A 401 18.45 -11.85 6.53
CA LEU A 401 17.81 -11.17 5.40
C LEU A 401 18.80 -10.87 4.28
N THR A 402 20.00 -10.41 4.62
CA THR A 402 21.06 -10.18 3.63
C THR A 402 21.40 -11.45 2.85
N ILE A 403 21.57 -12.58 3.54
CA ILE A 403 21.83 -13.87 2.90
C ILE A 403 20.66 -14.27 1.98
N LEU A 404 19.42 -14.13 2.46
CA LEU A 404 18.23 -14.47 1.67
C LEU A 404 18.10 -13.58 0.42
N PHE A 405 18.38 -12.29 0.53
CA PHE A 405 18.38 -11.38 -0.62
C PHE A 405 19.50 -11.71 -1.62
N ILE A 406 20.70 -12.06 -1.15
CA ILE A 406 21.79 -12.51 -2.03
C ILE A 406 21.37 -13.79 -2.76
N LEU A 407 20.80 -14.76 -2.04
CA LEU A 407 20.30 -16.00 -2.65
C LEU A 407 19.22 -15.72 -3.69
N HIS A 408 18.29 -14.81 -3.41
CA HIS A 408 17.29 -14.38 -4.37
C HIS A 408 17.94 -13.84 -5.65
N PHE A 409 18.92 -12.94 -5.57
CA PHE A 409 19.60 -12.43 -6.77
C PHE A 409 20.38 -13.49 -7.55
N VAL A 410 20.99 -14.46 -6.86
CA VAL A 410 21.76 -15.52 -7.50
C VAL A 410 20.85 -16.55 -8.17
N LEU A 411 19.67 -16.82 -7.60
CA LEU A 411 18.74 -17.84 -8.08
C LEU A 411 17.76 -17.33 -9.15
N GLY A 412 17.51 -16.01 -9.22
CA GLY A 412 16.51 -15.39 -10.11
C GLY A 412 15.24 -15.03 -9.37
#